data_AF-A0A2W4JPH6-F1
#
_entry.id   AF-A0A2W4JPH6-F1
#
_cell.length_a   1.000
_cell.length_b   1.000
_cell.length_c   1.000
_cell.angle_alpha   90.00
_cell.angle_beta   90.00
_cell.angle_gamma   90.00
#
_symmetry.space_group_name_H-M   'P 1'
#
loop_
_entity.id
_entity.type
_entity.pdbx_description
1 polymer ?
#
loop_
_entity_poly.entity_id
_entity_poly.type
_entity_poly.pdbx_seq_one_letter_code
_entity_poly.pdbx_strand_id
1 'polypeptide(L)'
;MNAFFHFFGLSDSKISLAHMTALPKSAQLLLAYCLLQGDPEVSLMKGDPDADDMIAAGWLGVVPTMTLGMRNFKFQPEVWTRLKSLRPEFMEKIFVDEVQFYAKTKSSNYPWVW
;
A
#
# COMPACT_ATOMS: atom_id res chain seq x y z
N MET A 1 -1.81 35.72 -6.78
CA MET A 1 -0.75 35.13 -7.62
C MET A 1 0.04 34.15 -6.77
N ASN A 2 0.07 32.88 -7.22
CA ASN A 2 0.94 31.76 -6.87
C ASN A 2 1.24 31.46 -5.39
N ALA A 3 0.41 30.60 -4.81
CA ALA A 3 0.88 29.68 -3.79
C ALA A 3 1.80 28.65 -4.48
N PHE A 4 3.11 28.79 -4.27
CA PHE A 4 4.08 27.75 -4.56
C PHE A 4 3.75 26.54 -3.69
N PHE A 5 3.15 25.52 -4.28
CA PHE A 5 3.15 24.19 -3.69
C PHE A 5 4.59 23.73 -3.66
N HIS A 6 5.18 23.67 -2.46
CA HIS A 6 6.39 22.92 -2.20
C HIS A 6 6.10 21.46 -2.58
N PHE A 7 6.47 21.08 -3.81
CA PHE A 7 6.86 19.71 -4.10
C PHE A 7 8.04 19.43 -3.18
N PHE A 8 7.77 18.77 -2.05
CA PHE A 8 8.81 18.04 -1.37
C PHE A 8 9.33 17.03 -2.39
N GLY A 9 10.53 17.30 -2.89
CA GLY A 9 11.24 16.37 -3.73
C GLY A 9 11.30 15.03 -3.02
N LEU A 10 10.88 13.98 -3.72
CA LEU A 10 11.40 12.63 -3.49
C LEU A 10 12.89 12.67 -3.84
N SER A 11 13.67 13.30 -2.98
CA SER A 11 15.12 13.32 -3.03
C SER A 11 15.59 11.98 -2.49
N ASP A 12 15.81 11.01 -3.39
CA ASP A 12 16.71 9.87 -3.20
C ASP A 12 16.40 8.88 -2.05
N SER A 13 15.14 8.78 -1.61
CA SER A 13 14.72 7.73 -0.70
C SER A 13 14.57 6.40 -1.44
N LYS A 14 15.69 5.70 -1.62
CA LYS A 14 15.71 4.30 -2.05
C LYS A 14 14.90 3.49 -1.03
N ILE A 15 13.64 3.19 -1.35
CA ILE A 15 12.83 2.26 -0.55
C ILE A 15 13.67 1.01 -0.29
N SER A 16 13.68 0.60 0.96
CA SER A 16 14.51 -0.48 1.48
C SER A 16 13.65 -1.40 2.35
N LEU A 17 14.18 -2.59 2.63
CA LEU A 17 13.49 -3.55 3.48
C LEU A 17 13.15 -2.97 4.87
N ALA A 18 14.03 -2.11 5.41
CA ALA A 18 13.81 -1.44 6.69
C ALA A 18 12.55 -0.56 6.67
N HIS A 19 12.31 0.16 5.57
CA HIS A 19 11.11 0.97 5.39
C HIS A 19 9.85 0.09 5.35
N MET A 20 9.90 -1.04 4.63
CA MET A 20 8.78 -2.00 4.58
C MET A 20 8.45 -2.56 5.96
N THR A 21 9.46 -2.92 6.75
CA THR A 21 9.28 -3.47 8.10
C THR A 21 8.95 -2.42 9.17
N ALA A 22 9.11 -1.12 8.86
CA ALA A 22 8.77 -0.03 9.77
C ALA A 22 7.28 0.34 9.72
N LEU A 23 6.54 -0.10 8.69
CA LEU A 23 5.09 0.07 8.63
C LEU A 23 4.39 -0.66 9.78
N PRO A 24 3.18 -0.22 10.19
CA PRO A 24 2.32 -1.02 11.05
C PRO A 24 2.05 -2.40 10.43
N LYS A 25 1.90 -3.44 11.27
CA LYS A 25 1.81 -4.83 10.79
C LYS A 25 0.66 -5.04 9.80
N SER A 26 -0.49 -4.39 9.99
CA SER A 26 -1.62 -4.48 9.06
C SER A 26 -1.31 -3.88 7.69
N ALA A 27 -0.62 -2.75 7.63
CA ALA A 27 -0.10 -2.17 6.38
C ALA A 27 0.99 -3.07 5.74
N GLN A 28 1.84 -3.72 6.54
CA GLN A 28 2.78 -4.73 6.00
C GLN A 28 2.04 -5.89 5.33
N LEU A 29 0.93 -6.35 5.92
CA LEU A 29 0.11 -7.44 5.37
C LEU A 29 -0.65 -7.00 4.10
N LEU A 30 -1.14 -5.76 4.05
CA LEU A 30 -1.70 -5.16 2.83
C LEU A 30 -0.66 -5.14 1.70
N LEU A 31 0.55 -4.67 2.00
CA LEU A 31 1.65 -4.63 1.03
C LEU A 31 2.04 -6.03 0.56
N ALA A 32 2.14 -6.98 1.47
CA ALA A 32 2.43 -8.39 1.16
C ALA A 32 1.33 -8.97 0.25
N TYR A 33 0.07 -8.66 0.53
CA TYR A 33 -1.04 -9.07 -0.33
C TYR A 33 -0.91 -8.52 -1.75
N CYS A 34 -0.71 -7.21 -1.92
CA CYS A 34 -0.51 -6.59 -3.24
C CYS A 34 0.67 -7.24 -3.99
N LEU A 35 1.80 -7.46 -3.30
CA LEU A 35 2.99 -8.10 -3.88
C LEU A 35 2.77 -9.56 -4.27
N LEU A 36 1.92 -10.29 -3.56
CA LEU A 36 1.54 -11.68 -3.90
C LEU A 36 0.63 -11.72 -5.13
N GLN A 37 -0.36 -10.84 -5.22
CA GLN A 37 -1.26 -10.73 -6.39
C GLN A 37 -0.53 -10.15 -7.61
N GLY A 38 0.53 -9.38 -7.40
CA GLY A 38 1.23 -8.65 -8.45
C GLY A 38 0.47 -7.41 -8.92
N ASP A 39 -0.54 -6.97 -8.17
CA ASP A 39 -1.38 -5.82 -8.49
C ASP A 39 -0.86 -4.55 -7.77
N PRO A 40 -0.49 -3.48 -8.51
CA PRO A 40 -0.13 -2.20 -7.92
C PRO A 40 -1.35 -1.39 -7.44
N GLU A 41 -2.57 -1.86 -7.70
CA GLU A 41 -3.81 -1.19 -7.32
C GLU A 41 -4.47 -1.93 -6.15
N VAL A 42 -5.11 -1.16 -5.29
CA VAL A 42 -5.95 -1.70 -4.23
C VAL A 42 -7.17 -0.80 -4.08
N SER A 43 -8.34 -1.43 -3.97
CA SER A 43 -9.56 -0.74 -3.57
C SER A 43 -9.71 -0.93 -2.07
N LEU A 44 -9.95 0.13 -1.31
CA LEU A 44 -10.22 0.05 0.14
C LEU A 44 -11.35 1.00 0.54
N MET A 45 -11.86 0.85 1.76
CA MET A 45 -12.79 1.83 2.31
C MET A 45 -12.10 3.17 2.52
N LYS A 46 -12.86 4.25 2.37
CA LYS A 46 -12.34 5.58 2.71
C LYS A 46 -11.98 5.65 4.20
N GLY A 47 -10.75 6.02 4.51
CA GLY A 47 -10.23 6.09 5.89
C GLY A 47 -9.77 4.73 6.43
N ASP A 48 -9.48 3.76 5.57
CA ASP A 48 -8.79 2.54 5.98
C ASP A 48 -7.38 2.88 6.49
N PRO A 49 -7.05 2.55 7.75
CA PRO A 49 -5.79 2.96 8.36
C PRO A 49 -4.57 2.38 7.61
N ASP A 50 -4.71 1.20 7.00
CA ASP A 50 -3.61 0.56 6.27
C ASP A 50 -3.24 1.37 5.02
N ALA A 51 -4.24 1.95 4.35
CA ALA A 51 -4.05 2.84 3.21
C ALA A 51 -3.46 4.18 3.64
N ASP A 52 -3.98 4.74 4.74
CA ASP A 52 -3.53 6.03 5.27
C ASP A 52 -2.05 5.98 5.69
N ASP A 53 -1.61 4.88 6.30
CA ASP A 53 -0.20 4.65 6.65
C ASP A 53 0.71 4.62 5.41
N MET A 54 0.29 3.97 4.32
CA MET A 54 1.07 3.91 3.08
C MET A 54 1.06 5.23 2.31
N ILE A 55 -0.01 6.03 2.41
CA ILE A 55 -0.07 7.38 1.86
C ILE A 55 0.87 8.29 2.65
N ALA A 56 0.87 8.20 3.98
CA ALA A 56 1.79 8.93 4.84
C ALA A 56 3.26 8.57 4.56
N ALA A 57 3.53 7.31 4.22
CA ALA A 57 4.84 6.85 3.74
C ALA A 57 5.20 7.33 2.32
N GLY A 58 4.24 7.92 1.59
CA GLY A 58 4.41 8.40 0.22
C GLY A 58 4.39 7.31 -0.85
N TRP A 59 3.87 6.11 -0.55
CA TRP A 59 3.93 4.95 -1.45
C TRP A 59 2.68 4.81 -2.31
N LEU A 60 1.52 5.07 -1.71
CA LEU A 60 0.22 5.04 -2.38
C LEU A 60 -0.21 6.45 -2.78
N GLY A 61 -0.76 6.57 -3.99
CA GLY A 61 -1.54 7.72 -4.44
C GLY A 61 -3.04 7.39 -4.46
N VAL A 62 -3.88 8.40 -4.24
CA VAL A 62 -5.33 8.27 -4.37
C VAL A 62 -5.73 8.38 -5.85
N VAL A 63 -6.47 7.39 -6.35
CA VAL A 63 -7.07 7.43 -7.68
C VAL A 63 -8.50 7.94 -7.56
N PRO A 64 -8.88 9.01 -8.28
CA PRO A 64 -10.27 9.49 -8.29
C PRO A 64 -11.21 8.40 -8.82
N THR A 65 -12.20 8.01 -8.01
CA THR A 65 -13.23 7.05 -8.39
C THR A 65 -14.61 7.50 -7.93
N MET A 66 -15.65 7.05 -8.63
CA MET A 66 -17.03 7.46 -8.41
C MET A 66 -17.80 6.61 -7.39
N THR A 67 -17.16 5.63 -6.76
CA THR A 67 -17.86 4.67 -5.91
C THR A 67 -18.02 5.20 -4.49
N LEU A 68 -19.27 5.34 -4.04
CA LEU A 68 -19.61 5.79 -2.68
C LEU A 68 -19.01 4.84 -1.62
N GLY A 69 -18.28 5.42 -0.66
CA GLY A 69 -17.70 4.69 0.48
C GLY A 69 -16.36 4.01 0.20
N MET A 70 -16.00 3.80 -1.07
CA MET A 70 -14.73 3.20 -1.48
C MET A 70 -13.77 4.23 -2.06
N ARG A 71 -12.49 3.90 -2.03
CA ARG A 71 -11.44 4.68 -2.67
C ARG A 71 -10.41 3.72 -3.26
N ASN A 72 -10.03 3.98 -4.50
CA ASN A 72 -8.96 3.23 -5.14
C ASN A 72 -7.63 3.93 -4.88
N PHE A 73 -6.62 3.12 -4.66
CA PHE A 73 -5.26 3.55 -4.40
C PHE A 73 -4.34 2.83 -5.38
N LYS A 74 -3.27 3.51 -5.75
CA LYS A 74 -2.28 2.97 -6.68
C LYS A 74 -0.89 3.30 -6.19
N PHE A 75 0.00 2.31 -6.19
CA PHE A 75 1.41 2.56 -5.94
C PHE A 75 1.99 3.43 -7.06
N GLN A 76 2.84 4.38 -6.69
CA GLN A 76 3.59 5.15 -7.69
C GLN A 76 4.49 4.19 -8.50
N PRO A 77 4.65 4.37 -9.83
CA PRO A 77 5.36 3.38 -10.66
C PRO A 77 6.79 3.05 -10.21
N GLU A 78 7.54 4.06 -9.79
CA GLU A 78 8.92 3.93 -9.30
C GLU A 78 8.96 3.18 -7.97
N VAL A 79 8.04 3.52 -7.07
CA VAL A 79 7.84 2.84 -5.78
C VAL A 79 7.51 1.36 -5.99
N TRP A 80 6.55 1.07 -6.87
CA TRP A 80 6.14 -0.31 -7.15
C TRP A 80 7.27 -1.16 -7.73
N THR A 81 8.03 -0.58 -8.66
CA THR A 81 9.20 -1.26 -9.25
C THR A 81 10.22 -1.62 -8.18
N ARG A 82 10.47 -0.70 -7.23
CA ARG A 82 11.38 -0.94 -6.13
C ARG A 82 10.85 -1.99 -5.14
N LEU A 83 9.58 -1.92 -4.75
CA LEU A 83 8.94 -2.91 -3.86
C LEU A 83 9.00 -4.32 -4.45
N LYS A 84 8.75 -4.48 -5.76
CA LYS A 84 8.90 -5.78 -6.44
C LYS A 84 10.32 -6.33 -6.35
N SER A 85 11.35 -5.48 -6.46
CA SER A 85 12.74 -5.93 -6.34
C SER A 85 13.09 -6.46 -4.94
N LEU A 86 12.41 -5.95 -3.90
CA LEU A 86 12.59 -6.34 -2.50
C LEU A 86 11.64 -7.45 -2.06
N ARG A 87 10.72 -7.88 -2.94
CA ARG A 87 9.70 -8.88 -2.63
C ARG A 87 10.27 -10.16 -2.01
N PRO A 88 11.32 -10.81 -2.55
CA PRO A 88 11.82 -12.06 -1.97
C PRO A 88 12.23 -11.90 -0.50
N GLU A 89 13.05 -10.88 -0.21
CA GLU A 89 13.54 -10.59 1.15
C GLU A 89 12.42 -10.19 2.11
N PHE A 90 11.41 -9.46 1.61
CA PHE A 90 10.25 -9.08 2.42
C PHE A 90 9.34 -10.26 2.73
N MET A 91 9.07 -11.12 1.76
CA MET A 91 8.19 -12.27 1.93
C MET A 91 8.81 -13.34 2.86
N GLU A 92 10.13 -13.40 3.01
CA GLU A 92 10.77 -14.23 4.05
C GLU A 92 10.40 -13.81 5.48
N LYS A 93 9.96 -12.57 5.68
CA LYS A 93 9.59 -12.00 6.99
C LYS A 93 8.08 -12.01 7.25
N ILE A 94 7.27 -12.40 6.28
CA ILE A 94 5.81 -12.39 6.34
C ILE A 94 5.31 -13.81 6.12
N PHE A 95 4.57 -14.35 7.10
CA PHE A 95 3.98 -15.67 6.95
C PHE A 95 2.78 -15.61 5.99
N VAL A 96 2.73 -16.54 5.03
CA VAL A 96 1.63 -16.60 4.03
C VAL A 96 0.27 -16.73 4.72
N ASP A 97 0.18 -17.49 5.81
CA ASP A 97 -1.04 -17.67 6.58
C ASP A 97 -1.55 -16.37 7.20
N GLU A 98 -0.65 -15.46 7.64
CA GLU A 98 -1.03 -14.14 8.15
C GLU A 98 -1.67 -13.29 7.04
N VAL A 99 -1.14 -13.37 5.82
CA VAL A 99 -1.67 -12.63 4.67
C VAL A 99 -3.04 -13.17 4.27
N GLN A 100 -3.21 -14.48 4.26
CA GLN A 100 -4.50 -15.11 3.97
C GLN A 100 -5.55 -14.78 5.04
N PHE A 101 -5.16 -14.82 6.32
CA PHE A 101 -6.03 -14.43 7.42
C PHE A 101 -6.42 -12.95 7.34
N TYR A 102 -5.47 -12.08 7.02
CA TYR A 102 -5.71 -10.65 6.77
C TYR A 102 -6.69 -10.44 5.62
N ALA A 103 -6.46 -11.07 4.47
CA ALA A 103 -7.34 -10.98 3.30
C ALA A 103 -8.76 -11.46 3.65
N LYS A 104 -8.89 -12.57 4.37
CA LYS A 104 -10.19 -13.08 4.85
C LYS A 104 -10.88 -12.11 5.81
N THR A 105 -10.12 -11.48 6.70
CA THR A 105 -10.66 -10.52 7.66
C THR A 105 -11.15 -9.26 6.95
N LYS A 106 -10.36 -8.72 6.02
CA LYS A 106 -10.73 -7.58 5.20
C LYS A 106 -11.91 -7.90 4.29
N SER A 107 -11.96 -9.07 3.65
CA SER A 107 -13.13 -9.47 2.85
C SER A 107 -14.37 -9.75 3.70
N SER A 108 -14.23 -10.23 4.94
CA SER A 108 -15.39 -10.38 5.83
C SER A 108 -15.95 -9.03 6.29
N ASN A 109 -15.07 -8.05 6.51
CA ASN A 109 -15.46 -6.69 6.88
C ASN A 109 -15.92 -5.86 5.66
N TYR A 110 -15.40 -6.19 4.47
CA TYR A 110 -15.56 -5.46 3.21
C TYR A 110 -15.70 -6.43 2.02
N PRO A 111 -16.80 -7.20 1.92
CA PRO A 111 -16.91 -8.32 0.96
C PRO A 111 -16.96 -7.92 -0.52
N TRP A 112 -17.07 -6.62 -0.81
CA TRP A 112 -17.11 -6.06 -2.16
C TRP A 112 -15.78 -5.40 -2.57
N VAL A 113 -14.76 -5.45 -1.72
CA VAL A 113 -13.50 -4.70 -1.88
C VAL A 113 -12.32 -5.61 -2.28
N TRP A 114 -12.45 -6.93 -2.14
CA TRP A 114 -11.37 -7.92 -2.26
C TRP A 114 -11.77 -9.13 -3.11
#